data_AF-A0A139N199-F1
#
_entry.id   AF-A0A139N199-F1
#
_cell.length_a   1.000
_cell.length_b   1.000
_cell.length_c   1.000
_cell.angle_alpha   90.00
_cell.angle_beta   90.00
_cell.angle_gamma   90.00
#
_symmetry.space_group_name_H-M   'P 1'
#
loop_
_entity.id
_entity.type
_entity.pdbx_description
1 polymer ?
#
loop_
_entity_poly.entity_id
_entity_poly.type
_entity_poly.pdbx_seq_one_letter_code
_entity_poly.pdbx_strand_id
1 'polypeptide(L)'
;MDFLLVIGAMECKDVFEEIKIMRETRNDVNRANNAETANIAKTVTASMKTINNIIKIMDTVGLETLPIELQQVAKIRVENPDYSIQQIADHLEGTLTKSGVNHRLRKINKIADEL
;
A
#
# COMPACT_ATOMS: atom_id res chain seq x y z
N MET A 1 -25.02 -12.92 -29.02
CA MET A 1 -26.33 -12.86 -28.34
C MET A 1 -27.42 -12.67 -29.36
N ASP A 2 -27.35 -11.61 -30.15
CA ASP A 2 -28.36 -11.29 -31.17
C ASP A 2 -28.55 -12.40 -32.21
N PHE A 3 -27.48 -13.08 -32.62
CA PHE A 3 -27.60 -14.25 -33.51
C PHE A 3 -28.47 -15.37 -32.91
N LEU A 4 -28.26 -15.73 -31.63
CA LEU A 4 -29.03 -16.78 -30.96
C LEU A 4 -30.51 -16.37 -30.80
N LEU A 5 -30.76 -15.08 -30.57
CA LEU A 5 -32.11 -14.51 -30.55
C LEU A 5 -32.79 -14.63 -31.92
N VAL A 6 -32.08 -14.27 -33.00
CA VAL A 6 -32.59 -14.26 -34.38
C VAL A 6 -32.94 -15.67 -34.87
N ILE A 7 -32.17 -16.70 -34.49
CA ILE A 7 -32.47 -18.09 -34.86
C ILE A 7 -33.43 -18.81 -33.90
N GLY A 8 -33.96 -18.12 -32.89
CA GLY A 8 -34.93 -18.69 -31.93
C GLY A 8 -34.30 -19.59 -30.86
N ALA A 9 -32.98 -19.56 -30.65
CA ALA A 9 -32.26 -20.42 -29.70
C ALA A 9 -32.18 -19.79 -28.29
N MET A 10 -33.33 -19.58 -27.65
CA MET A 10 -33.41 -18.87 -26.35
C MET A 10 -32.74 -19.63 -25.21
N GLU A 11 -32.92 -20.95 -25.10
CA GLU A 11 -32.29 -21.75 -24.04
C GLU A 11 -30.75 -21.69 -24.12
N CYS A 12 -30.19 -21.78 -25.33
CA CYS A 12 -28.75 -21.64 -25.55
C CYS A 12 -28.25 -20.24 -25.21
N LYS A 13 -29.05 -19.19 -25.46
CA LYS A 13 -28.73 -17.81 -25.09
C LYS A 13 -28.62 -17.68 -23.57
N ASP A 14 -29.59 -18.20 -22.82
CA ASP A 14 -29.65 -18.03 -21.37
C ASP A 14 -28.50 -18.78 -20.68
N VAL A 15 -28.18 -20.01 -21.11
CA VAL A 15 -26.99 -20.75 -20.64
C VAL A 15 -25.70 -19.99 -20.96
N PHE A 16 -25.60 -19.37 -22.13
CA PHE A 16 -24.44 -18.57 -22.50
C PHE A 16 -24.30 -17.33 -21.61
N GLU A 17 -25.40 -16.63 -21.34
CA GLU A 17 -25.45 -15.47 -20.44
C GLU A 17 -24.99 -15.84 -19.03
N GLU A 18 -25.49 -16.94 -18.48
CA GLU A 18 -25.11 -17.43 -17.16
C GLU A 18 -23.60 -17.69 -17.08
N ILE A 19 -23.05 -18.42 -18.05
CA ILE A 19 -21.60 -18.72 -18.10
C ILE A 19 -20.80 -17.42 -18.25
N LYS A 20 -21.26 -16.48 -19.08
CA LYS A 20 -20.60 -15.20 -19.29
C LYS A 20 -20.55 -14.38 -18.00
N ILE A 21 -21.68 -14.21 -17.32
CA ILE A 21 -21.78 -13.45 -16.06
C ILE A 21 -20.87 -14.06 -15.00
N MET A 22 -20.86 -15.39 -14.87
CA MET A 22 -20.00 -16.08 -13.92
C MET A 22 -18.51 -15.87 -14.23
N ARG A 23 -18.12 -15.89 -15.51
CA ARG A 23 -16.75 -15.61 -15.94
C ARG A 23 -16.34 -14.17 -15.68
N GLU A 24 -17.20 -13.20 -16.01
CA GLU A 24 -16.96 -11.78 -15.76
C GLU A 24 -16.79 -11.51 -14.26
N THR A 25 -17.72 -12.01 -13.44
CA THR A 25 -17.65 -11.88 -11.98
C THR A 25 -16.36 -12.48 -11.41
N ARG A 26 -15.96 -13.69 -11.85
CA ARG A 26 -14.71 -14.32 -11.43
C ARG A 26 -13.49 -13.49 -11.85
N ASN A 27 -13.51 -12.93 -13.06
CA ASN A 27 -12.42 -12.10 -13.56
C ASN A 27 -12.30 -10.79 -12.77
N ASP A 28 -13.41 -10.16 -12.42
CA ASP A 28 -13.42 -8.94 -11.60
C ASP A 28 -12.88 -9.19 -10.20
N VAL A 29 -13.28 -10.29 -9.56
CA VAL A 29 -12.73 -10.73 -8.27
C VAL A 29 -11.22 -10.99 -8.37
N ASN A 30 -10.78 -11.71 -9.41
CA ASN A 30 -9.35 -11.98 -9.61
C ASN A 30 -8.55 -10.69 -9.81
N ARG A 31 -9.07 -9.73 -10.58
CA ARG A 31 -8.42 -8.43 -10.78
C ARG A 31 -8.34 -7.63 -9.48
N ALA A 32 -9.42 -7.60 -8.69
CA ALA A 32 -9.45 -6.94 -7.39
C ALA A 32 -8.42 -7.55 -6.42
N ASN A 33 -8.43 -8.88 -6.27
CA ASN A 33 -7.50 -9.60 -5.40
C ASN A 33 -6.04 -9.39 -5.80
N ASN A 34 -5.75 -9.42 -7.11
CA ASN A 34 -4.39 -9.17 -7.61
C ASN A 34 -3.93 -7.74 -7.30
N ALA A 35 -4.81 -6.75 -7.47
CA ALA A 35 -4.49 -5.36 -7.15
C ALA A 35 -4.25 -5.15 -5.65
N GLU A 36 -5.09 -5.74 -4.79
CA GLU A 36 -4.94 -5.67 -3.34
C GLU A 36 -3.64 -6.35 -2.88
N THR A 37 -3.39 -7.58 -3.34
CA THR A 37 -2.16 -8.32 -3.02
C THR A 37 -0.92 -7.54 -3.43
N ALA A 38 -0.89 -6.97 -4.63
CA ALA A 38 0.22 -6.15 -5.10
C ALA A 38 0.40 -4.86 -4.27
N ASN A 39 -0.69 -4.24 -3.83
CA ASN A 39 -0.65 -3.03 -3.00
C ASN A 39 -0.15 -3.34 -1.58
N ILE A 40 -0.58 -4.45 -0.98
CA ILE A 40 -0.08 -4.92 0.31
C ILE A 40 1.41 -5.21 0.21
N ALA A 41 1.84 -5.99 -0.79
CA ALA A 41 3.26 -6.33 -0.98
C ALA A 41 4.15 -5.08 -1.13
N LYS A 42 3.71 -4.09 -1.93
CA LYS A 42 4.43 -2.81 -2.07
C LYS A 42 4.49 -2.04 -0.75
N THR A 43 3.40 -1.99 -0.01
CA THR A 43 3.32 -1.28 1.28
C THR A 43 4.23 -1.90 2.33
N VAL A 44 4.19 -3.23 2.46
CA VAL A 44 5.03 -4.00 3.39
C VAL A 44 6.51 -3.83 3.05
N THR A 45 6.87 -3.97 1.77
CA THR A 45 8.26 -3.79 1.30
C THR A 45 8.77 -2.38 1.59
N ALA A 46 7.97 -1.34 1.32
CA ALA A 46 8.34 0.04 1.58
C ALA A 46 8.48 0.33 3.09
N SER A 47 7.61 -0.24 3.93
CA SER A 47 7.69 -0.10 5.39
C SER A 47 8.98 -0.73 5.93
N MET A 48 9.26 -1.98 5.55
CA MET A 48 10.48 -2.67 5.97
C MET A 48 11.75 -1.96 5.51
N LYS A 49 11.81 -1.49 4.25
CA LYS A 49 12.93 -0.67 3.76
C LYS A 49 13.14 0.55 4.66
N THR A 50 12.06 1.24 5.01
CA THR A 50 12.13 2.46 5.82
C THR A 50 12.59 2.18 7.24
N ILE A 51 12.13 1.09 7.86
CA ILE A 51 12.59 0.67 9.19
C ILE A 51 14.09 0.34 9.17
N ASN A 52 14.54 -0.44 8.18
CA ASN A 52 15.96 -0.78 8.03
C ASN A 52 16.83 0.46 7.82
N ASN A 53 16.33 1.44 7.06
CA ASN A 53 17.02 2.72 6.86
C ASN A 53 17.11 3.54 8.16
N ILE A 54 16.07 3.53 8.99
CA ILE A 54 16.11 4.18 10.31
C ILE A 54 17.14 3.48 11.22
N ILE A 55 17.15 2.14 11.25
CA ILE A 55 18.13 1.36 12.03
C ILE A 55 19.55 1.67 11.55
N LYS A 56 19.79 1.70 10.23
CA LYS A 56 21.08 2.08 9.66
C LYS A 56 21.54 3.45 10.14
N ILE A 57 20.68 4.47 10.12
CA ILE A 57 21.01 5.81 10.63
C ILE A 57 21.36 5.76 12.12
N MET A 58 20.55 5.06 12.91
CA MET A 58 20.76 4.91 14.35
C MET A 58 22.12 4.27 14.68
N ASP A 59 22.51 3.23 13.95
CA ASP A 59 23.76 2.49 14.18
C ASP A 59 25.02 3.20 13.66
N THR A 60 24.88 4.12 12.69
CA THR A 60 26.02 4.77 12.01
C THR A 60 26.33 6.15 12.57
N VAL A 61 25.33 7.03 12.62
CA VAL A 61 25.51 8.44 12.99
C VAL A 61 24.68 8.84 14.20
N GLY A 62 23.76 7.98 14.65
CA GLY A 62 22.84 8.28 15.73
C GLY A 62 21.60 9.04 15.24
N LEU A 63 20.43 8.69 15.79
CA LEU A 63 19.16 9.26 15.35
C LEU A 63 19.04 10.75 15.72
N GLU A 64 19.73 11.17 16.78
CA GLU A 64 19.82 12.55 17.27
C GLU A 64 20.42 13.54 16.26
N THR A 65 21.14 13.05 15.24
CA THR A 65 21.67 13.88 14.15
C THR A 65 20.61 14.36 13.18
N LEU A 66 19.44 13.70 13.15
CA LEU A 66 18.33 14.11 12.30
C LEU A 66 17.62 15.35 12.90
N PRO A 67 16.99 16.20 12.08
CA PRO A 67 16.06 17.21 12.58
C PRO A 67 14.98 16.58 13.48
N ILE A 68 14.58 17.27 14.54
CA ILE A 68 13.65 16.74 15.58
C ILE A 68 12.36 16.16 14.98
N GLU A 69 11.86 16.79 13.93
CA GLU A 69 10.67 16.40 13.19
C GLU A 69 10.79 15.06 12.44
N LEU A 70 12.00 14.69 12.00
CA LEU A 70 12.31 13.39 11.42
C LEU A 70 12.51 12.35 12.52
N GLN A 71 13.16 12.72 13.63
CA GLN A 71 13.35 11.84 14.79
C GLN A 71 12.01 11.34 15.32
N GLN A 72 11.03 12.24 15.48
CA GLN A 72 9.68 11.89 15.96
C GLN A 72 9.03 10.82 15.09
N VAL A 73 9.07 11.00 13.77
CA VAL A 73 8.47 10.05 12.82
C VAL A 73 9.25 8.73 12.80
N ALA A 74 10.59 8.79 12.88
CA ALA A 74 11.45 7.62 12.90
C ALA A 74 11.20 6.74 14.14
N LYS A 75 11.08 7.35 15.33
CA LYS A 75 10.77 6.66 16.58
C LYS A 75 9.44 5.92 16.50
N ILE A 76 8.36 6.62 16.13
CA ILE A 76 7.03 6.01 16.01
C ILE A 76 7.04 4.86 15.00
N ARG A 77 7.73 5.00 13.87
CA ARG A 77 7.84 3.96 12.84
C ARG A 77 8.58 2.70 13.35
N VAL A 78 9.62 2.85 14.15
CA VAL A 78 10.37 1.71 14.71
C VAL A 78 9.60 1.07 15.87
N GLU A 79 8.97 1.87 16.73
CA GLU A 79 8.16 1.38 17.85
C GLU A 79 6.87 0.70 17.38
N ASN A 80 6.34 1.10 16.23
CA ASN A 80 5.10 0.55 15.65
C ASN A 80 5.31 0.15 14.17
N PRO A 81 6.01 -0.96 13.89
CA PRO A 81 6.34 -1.39 12.52
C PRO A 81 5.14 -1.61 11.59
N ASP A 82 4.02 -2.03 12.18
CA ASP A 82 2.76 -2.39 11.54
C ASP A 82 1.85 -1.18 11.28
N TYR A 83 2.16 -0.01 11.84
CA TYR A 83 1.34 1.19 11.64
C TYR A 83 1.34 1.63 10.18
N SER A 84 0.15 1.92 9.66
CA SER A 84 0.00 2.66 8.42
C SER A 84 0.56 4.08 8.57
N ILE A 85 0.85 4.74 7.44
CA ILE A 85 1.29 6.15 7.45
C ILE A 85 0.25 7.06 8.12
N GLN A 86 -1.04 6.72 7.99
CA GLN A 86 -2.11 7.48 8.66
C GLN A 86 -2.04 7.31 10.17
N GLN A 87 -1.89 6.08 10.68
CA GLN A 87 -1.77 5.85 12.12
C GLN A 87 -0.54 6.54 12.72
N ILE A 88 0.58 6.62 11.99
CA ILE A 88 1.73 7.43 12.43
C ILE A 88 1.37 8.92 12.52
N ALA A 89 0.61 9.43 11.55
CA ALA A 89 0.15 10.81 11.56
C ALA A 89 -0.76 11.08 12.77
N ASP A 90 -1.69 10.16 13.04
CA ASP A 90 -2.65 10.26 14.15
C ASP A 90 -1.96 10.15 15.53
N HIS A 91 -0.80 9.47 15.59
CA HIS A 91 -0.01 9.34 16.81
C HIS A 91 0.86 10.56 17.13
N LEU A 92 1.06 11.45 16.15
CA LEU A 92 1.74 12.71 16.37
C LEU A 92 0.71 13.71 16.87
N GLU A 93 0.95 14.32 18.04
CA GLU A 93 0.06 15.30 18.70
C GLU A 93 -0.15 16.62 17.90
N GLY A 94 0.21 16.66 16.60
CA GLY A 94 0.13 17.84 15.74
C GLY A 94 -0.72 17.64 14.49
N THR A 95 -0.94 18.72 13.74
CA THR A 95 -1.71 18.77 12.49
C THR A 95 -1.04 18.07 11.29
N LEU A 96 -0.06 17.20 11.53
CA LEU A 96 0.72 16.60 10.46
C LEU A 96 -0.15 15.60 9.70
N THR A 97 -0.34 15.86 8.41
CA THR A 97 -1.13 14.97 7.55
C THR A 97 -0.35 13.70 7.19
N LYS A 98 -1.07 12.67 6.74
CA LYS A 98 -0.48 11.47 6.10
C LYS A 98 0.57 11.80 5.04
N SER A 99 0.33 12.83 4.23
CA SER A 99 1.27 13.28 3.21
C SER A 99 2.54 13.87 3.84
N GLY A 100 2.39 14.65 4.91
CA GLY A 100 3.50 15.19 5.69
C GLY A 100 4.39 14.10 6.30
N VAL A 101 3.79 13.07 6.91
CA VAL A 101 4.53 11.89 7.40
C VAL A 101 5.27 11.18 6.26
N ASN A 102 4.60 10.93 5.14
CA ASN A 102 5.21 10.29 3.98
C ASN A 102 6.42 11.09 3.46
N HIS A 103 6.33 12.41 3.42
CA HIS A 103 7.43 13.28 3.02
C HIS A 103 8.63 13.15 3.98
N ARG A 104 8.38 13.12 5.28
CA ARG A 104 9.43 12.93 6.30
C ARG A 104 10.09 11.55 6.19
N LEU A 105 9.33 10.48 6.02
CA LEU A 105 9.87 9.13 5.79
C LEU A 105 10.73 9.06 4.52
N ARG A 106 10.33 9.75 3.45
CA ARG A 106 11.16 9.86 2.23
C ARG A 106 12.47 10.60 2.46
N LYS A 107 12.48 11.67 3.27
CA LYS A 107 13.72 12.37 3.65
C LYS A 107 14.64 11.45 4.45
N ILE A 108 14.10 10.73 5.43
CA ILE A 108 14.87 9.74 6.21
C ILE A 108 15.50 8.70 5.28
N ASN A 109 14.74 8.16 4.33
CA ASN A 109 15.26 7.19 3.37
C ASN A 109 16.40 7.77 2.52
N LYS A 110 16.30 9.03 2.07
CA LYS A 110 17.40 9.69 1.34
C LYS A 110 18.65 9.83 2.19
N ILE A 111 18.51 10.24 3.45
CA ILE A 111 19.64 10.38 4.37
C ILE A 111 20.32 9.03 4.54
N ALA A 112 19.55 7.95 4.73
CA ALA A 112 20.12 6.60 4.85
C ALA A 112 20.79 6.11 3.56
N ASP A 113 20.31 6.52 2.38
CA ASP A 113 20.92 6.18 1.08
C ASP A 113 22.26 6.94 0.86
N GLU A 114 22.50 8.05 1.57
CA GLU A 114 23.73 8.85 1.52
C GLU A 114 24.79 8.42 2.57
N LEU A 115 24.43 7.56 3.52
CA LEU A 115 25.32 6.94 4.51
C LEU A 115 25.98 5.67 3.97
#